data_AF-A0A967WER8-F1
#
_entry.id   AF-A0A967WER8-F1
#
_cell.length_a   1.000
_cell.length_b   1.000
_cell.length_c   1.000
_cell.angle_alpha   90.00
_cell.angle_beta   90.00
_cell.angle_gamma   90.00
#
_symmetry.space_group_name_H-M   'P 1'
#
loop_
_entity.id
_entity.type
_entity.pdbx_description
1 polymer ?
#
loop_
_entity_poly.entity_id
_entity_poly.type
_entity_poly.pdbx_seq_one_letter_code
_entity_poly.pdbx_strand_id
1 'polypeptide(L)'
;LIEAIGQDNPEVYANLERQSIPVTKEAAAQYNLGFDDIEDVPIWWGMGAFTHPDIIELTVRTADEWDLWHYPDFRPLQDVAGILQKLHLLKLASALLDPDTNGVITDEVNKITYRTPDYALASAQDYRPGEKGYQQHIWKAALGPYAVVFVTNPDSLRQDDKHRPSYWSSHGRLPRTAQYGNVLVALHDIPRHPSPSIFEARHYAFTHAYFPKWAFDQVVEAPVEGGGGWIFGRRGDGYIALYSDKPYTWQTQGPDAGQELIVLDRENVWLVQMGRAPVDGPFEAFVQAISEAGLSVRGLRVEYESPGNGLISFGWDEPLLVGGEEIPLRGYPRFDNPYTRSAGFGTGQYRFEFGGRTLVLDFEKGLRRTEE
;
A
#
# COMPACT_ATOMS: atom_id res chain seq x y z
N LEU A 1 5.60 -9.75 30.54
CA LEU A 1 5.45 -10.26 29.16
C LEU A 1 5.50 -9.12 28.14
N ILE A 2 4.50 -8.24 28.08
CA ILE A 2 4.44 -7.15 27.08
C ILE A 2 5.68 -6.24 27.09
N GLU A 3 6.18 -5.85 28.27
CA GLU A 3 7.42 -5.07 28.37
C GLU A 3 8.62 -5.80 27.77
N ALA A 4 8.75 -7.11 28.02
CA ALA A 4 9.83 -7.91 27.49
C ALA A 4 9.74 -8.07 25.96
N ILE A 5 8.52 -8.19 25.42
CA ILE A 5 8.28 -8.13 23.97
C ILE A 5 8.72 -6.77 23.42
N GLY A 6 8.35 -5.66 24.08
CA GLY A 6 8.70 -4.32 23.64
C GLY A 6 10.21 -3.99 23.69
N GLN A 7 11.00 -4.77 24.42
CA GLN A 7 12.45 -4.65 24.51
C GLN A 7 13.20 -5.63 23.60
N ASP A 8 12.49 -6.58 22.97
CA ASP A 8 13.12 -7.57 22.10
C ASP A 8 13.39 -7.01 20.69
N ASN A 9 14.50 -7.45 20.10
CA ASN A 9 14.92 -7.05 18.76
C ASN A 9 15.46 -8.27 17.99
N PRO A 10 14.58 -9.12 17.45
CA PRO A 10 14.98 -10.34 16.78
C PRO A 10 15.68 -10.02 15.46
N GLU A 11 16.50 -10.97 14.99
CA GLU A 11 17.19 -10.90 13.69
C GLU A 11 16.21 -10.64 12.53
N VAL A 12 15.01 -11.20 12.63
CA VAL A 12 13.91 -10.99 11.70
C VAL A 12 12.61 -10.82 12.48
N TYR A 13 11.86 -9.78 12.15
CA TYR A 13 10.49 -9.55 12.59
C TYR A 13 9.58 -9.43 11.37
N ALA A 14 8.72 -10.42 11.15
CA ALA A 14 7.68 -10.40 10.14
C ALA A 14 6.32 -10.21 10.81
N ASN A 15 5.51 -9.28 10.31
CA ASN A 15 4.16 -9.03 10.82
C ASN A 15 3.18 -8.94 9.67
N LEU A 16 2.21 -9.86 9.66
CA LEU A 16 1.03 -9.80 8.83
C LEU A 16 -0.10 -9.14 9.63
N GLU A 17 -0.81 -8.22 9.00
CA GLU A 17 -1.82 -7.43 9.68
C GLU A 17 -2.98 -7.10 8.74
N ARG A 18 -4.21 -7.29 9.21
CA ARG A 18 -5.41 -6.81 8.53
C ARG A 18 -6.03 -5.62 9.26
N GLN A 19 -6.46 -4.63 8.50
CA GLN A 19 -7.20 -3.45 8.96
C GLN A 19 -8.46 -3.28 8.11
N SER A 20 -9.51 -2.75 8.74
CA SER A 20 -10.81 -2.48 8.10
C SER A 20 -11.49 -3.72 7.46
N ILE A 21 -12.61 -3.49 6.79
CA ILE A 21 -13.43 -4.49 6.11
C ILE A 21 -13.73 -4.02 4.69
N PRO A 22 -13.99 -4.92 3.73
CA PRO A 22 -14.36 -4.51 2.40
C PRO A 22 -15.79 -3.93 2.41
N VAL A 23 -16.06 -2.95 1.55
CA VAL A 23 -17.40 -2.33 1.41
C VAL A 23 -18.26 -3.22 0.52
N THR A 24 -18.62 -4.40 1.02
CA THR A 24 -19.45 -5.38 0.31
C THR A 24 -20.61 -5.85 1.19
N LYS A 25 -21.65 -6.41 0.58
CA LYS A 25 -22.81 -6.96 1.29
C LYS A 25 -22.44 -8.10 2.22
N GLU A 26 -21.54 -8.96 1.77
CA GLU A 26 -21.09 -10.14 2.50
C GLU A 26 -20.34 -9.72 3.77
N ALA A 27 -19.43 -8.75 3.66
CA ALA A 27 -18.69 -8.26 4.82
C ALA A 27 -19.59 -7.43 5.74
N ALA A 28 -20.42 -6.54 5.22
CA ALA A 28 -21.36 -5.79 6.04
C ALA A 28 -22.24 -6.73 6.90
N ALA A 29 -22.82 -7.77 6.27
CA ALA A 29 -23.60 -8.77 6.99
C ALA A 29 -22.80 -9.52 8.06
N GLN A 30 -21.52 -9.83 7.80
CA GLN A 30 -20.63 -10.48 8.78
C GLN A 30 -20.45 -9.64 10.06
N TYR A 31 -20.45 -8.30 9.93
CA TYR A 31 -20.25 -7.38 11.05
C TYR A 31 -21.54 -6.72 11.54
N ASN A 32 -22.70 -7.24 11.14
CA ASN A 32 -24.02 -6.70 11.46
C ASN A 32 -24.20 -5.22 11.04
N LEU A 33 -23.67 -4.87 9.88
CA LEU A 33 -23.83 -3.56 9.25
C LEU A 33 -24.80 -3.65 8.06
N GLY A 34 -25.60 -2.61 7.90
CA GLY A 34 -26.49 -2.37 6.76
C GLY A 34 -25.98 -1.24 5.85
N PHE A 35 -26.60 -1.14 4.68
CA PHE A 35 -26.41 -0.02 3.73
C PHE A 35 -27.59 0.93 3.73
N ASP A 36 -28.59 0.68 4.59
CA ASP A 36 -29.88 1.33 4.64
C ASP A 36 -30.31 1.66 6.07
N ASP A 37 -29.43 1.53 7.06
CA ASP A 37 -29.61 2.01 8.43
C ASP A 37 -28.73 3.25 8.68
N ILE A 38 -29.32 4.31 9.25
CA ILE A 38 -28.61 5.54 9.56
C ILE A 38 -27.66 5.35 10.75
N GLU A 39 -27.93 4.38 11.63
CA GLU A 39 -27.03 4.07 12.75
C GLU A 39 -25.67 3.51 12.31
N ASP A 40 -25.58 2.97 11.09
CA ASP A 40 -24.33 2.45 10.52
C ASP A 40 -23.50 3.52 9.80
N VAL A 41 -24.05 4.71 9.57
CA VAL A 41 -23.38 5.83 8.90
C VAL A 41 -22.03 6.18 9.53
N PRO A 42 -21.88 6.28 10.87
CA PRO A 42 -20.60 6.64 11.48
C PRO A 42 -19.46 5.69 11.10
N ILE A 43 -19.76 4.41 10.88
CA ILE A 43 -18.76 3.41 10.46
C ILE A 43 -18.38 3.64 8.99
N TRP A 44 -19.37 3.73 8.10
CA TRP A 44 -19.12 3.91 6.67
C TRP A 44 -18.45 5.25 6.34
N TRP A 45 -18.90 6.34 6.96
CA TRP A 45 -18.25 7.64 6.84
C TRP A 45 -16.88 7.67 7.51
N GLY A 46 -16.71 6.95 8.63
CA GLY A 46 -15.40 6.74 9.26
C GLY A 46 -14.39 6.04 8.35
N MET A 47 -14.86 5.15 7.47
CA MET A 47 -14.06 4.52 6.42
C MET A 47 -13.86 5.40 5.18
N GLY A 48 -14.51 6.56 5.10
CA GLY A 48 -14.45 7.45 3.94
C GLY A 48 -15.37 7.07 2.79
N ALA A 49 -16.32 6.15 2.99
CA ALA A 49 -17.17 5.59 1.93
C ALA A 49 -18.33 6.50 1.47
N PHE A 50 -18.20 7.82 1.62
CA PHE A 50 -19.28 8.81 1.42
C PHE A 50 -20.03 8.63 0.09
N THR A 51 -19.26 8.45 -0.98
CA THR A 51 -19.78 8.35 -2.35
C THR A 51 -19.70 6.94 -2.91
N HIS A 52 -19.35 5.93 -2.11
CA HIS A 52 -19.30 4.55 -2.58
C HIS A 52 -20.66 4.14 -3.16
N PRO A 53 -20.74 3.39 -4.28
CA PRO A 53 -22.01 3.07 -4.93
C PRO A 53 -23.07 2.44 -4.01
N ASP A 54 -22.64 1.61 -3.05
CA ASP A 54 -23.55 1.00 -2.08
C ASP A 54 -23.94 1.92 -0.90
N ILE A 55 -23.25 3.04 -0.70
CA ILE A 55 -23.41 3.94 0.46
C ILE A 55 -24.03 5.30 0.07
N ILE A 56 -23.91 5.73 -1.18
CA ILE A 56 -24.32 7.08 -1.61
C ILE A 56 -25.78 7.40 -1.27
N GLU A 57 -26.69 6.42 -1.36
CA GLU A 57 -28.10 6.62 -1.00
C GLU A 57 -28.29 6.85 0.50
N LEU A 58 -27.56 6.10 1.33
CA LEU A 58 -27.50 6.29 2.77
C LEU A 58 -26.92 7.66 3.12
N THR A 59 -25.85 8.08 2.45
CA THR A 59 -25.23 9.40 2.64
C THR A 59 -26.22 10.54 2.36
N VAL A 60 -26.93 10.48 1.22
CA VAL A 60 -27.91 11.52 0.84
C VAL A 60 -29.08 11.54 1.82
N ARG A 61 -29.63 10.38 2.20
CA ARG A 61 -30.72 10.30 3.17
C ARG A 61 -30.31 10.84 4.54
N THR A 62 -29.08 10.57 4.96
CA THR A 62 -28.54 11.10 6.22
C THR A 62 -28.35 12.61 6.17
N ALA A 63 -27.93 13.15 5.02
CA ALA A 63 -27.83 14.59 4.82
C ALA A 63 -29.20 15.29 4.89
N ASP A 64 -30.26 14.66 4.36
CA ASP A 64 -31.65 15.12 4.49
C ASP A 64 -32.12 15.09 5.96
N GLU A 65 -31.89 13.97 6.66
CA GLU A 65 -32.39 13.78 8.03
C GLU A 65 -31.68 14.66 9.07
N TRP A 66 -30.37 14.85 8.92
CA TRP A 66 -29.55 15.64 9.84
C TRP A 66 -29.33 17.09 9.40
N ASP A 67 -30.02 17.54 8.35
CA ASP A 67 -29.92 18.89 7.76
C ASP A 67 -28.46 19.30 7.44
N LEU A 68 -27.68 18.42 6.81
CA LEU A 68 -26.24 18.64 6.56
C LEU A 68 -25.93 19.44 5.30
N TRP A 69 -26.95 19.76 4.51
CA TRP A 69 -26.82 20.43 3.22
C TRP A 69 -26.15 21.81 3.31
N HIS A 70 -26.21 22.49 4.45
CA HIS A 70 -25.55 23.78 4.60
C HIS A 70 -24.00 23.68 4.65
N TYR A 71 -23.43 22.49 4.84
CA TYR A 71 -21.98 22.30 4.86
C TYR A 71 -21.36 22.34 3.45
N PRO A 72 -20.20 22.99 3.27
CA PRO A 72 -19.53 23.09 1.98
C PRO A 72 -19.25 21.73 1.31
N ASP A 73 -18.96 20.70 2.09
CA ASP A 73 -18.59 19.36 1.60
C ASP A 73 -19.74 18.65 0.87
N PHE A 74 -21.00 19.02 1.16
CA PHE A 74 -22.18 18.47 0.49
C PHE A 74 -22.57 19.25 -0.77
N ARG A 75 -22.02 20.45 -1.02
CA ARG A 75 -22.37 21.27 -2.20
C ARG A 75 -22.21 20.51 -3.53
N PRO A 76 -21.13 19.74 -3.77
CA PRO A 76 -21.02 18.96 -5.00
C PRO A 76 -22.12 17.91 -5.17
N LEU A 77 -22.65 17.39 -4.07
CA LEU A 77 -23.74 16.41 -4.06
C LEU A 77 -25.12 17.09 -4.21
N GLN A 78 -25.30 18.33 -3.74
CA GLN A 78 -26.57 19.05 -3.82
C GLN A 78 -27.09 19.21 -5.24
N ASP A 79 -26.22 19.61 -6.16
CA ASP A 79 -26.57 19.87 -7.56
C ASP A 79 -26.95 18.58 -8.31
N VAL A 80 -26.55 17.43 -7.76
CA VAL A 80 -26.69 16.09 -8.37
C VAL A 80 -27.80 15.26 -7.69
N ALA A 81 -28.01 15.44 -6.39
CA ALA A 81 -28.92 14.62 -5.58
C ALA A 81 -30.39 14.82 -5.94
N GLY A 82 -30.86 16.06 -6.16
CA GLY A 82 -32.29 16.34 -6.30
C GLY A 82 -33.01 15.64 -7.47
N ILE A 83 -32.30 15.35 -8.56
CA ILE A 83 -32.85 14.64 -9.74
C ILE A 83 -32.57 13.14 -9.67
N LEU A 84 -31.34 12.74 -9.30
CA LEU A 84 -30.94 11.33 -9.28
C LEU A 84 -31.57 10.54 -8.12
N GLN A 85 -31.83 11.18 -6.98
CA GLN A 85 -32.50 10.57 -5.82
C GLN A 85 -33.94 10.17 -6.16
N LYS A 86 -34.67 11.02 -6.90
CA LYS A 86 -36.06 10.74 -7.33
C LYS A 86 -36.18 9.60 -8.34
N LEU A 87 -35.09 9.29 -9.05
CA LEU A 87 -35.03 8.25 -10.06
C LEU A 87 -34.35 6.96 -9.57
N HIS A 88 -33.88 6.91 -8.32
CA HIS A 88 -33.07 5.80 -7.77
C HIS A 88 -31.82 5.49 -8.63
N LEU A 89 -31.20 6.54 -9.18
CA LEU A 89 -30.04 6.40 -10.08
C LEU A 89 -28.71 6.75 -9.40
N LEU A 90 -28.70 7.10 -8.12
CA LEU A 90 -27.49 7.54 -7.40
C LEU A 90 -26.41 6.45 -7.39
N LYS A 91 -26.78 5.21 -7.07
CA LYS A 91 -25.84 4.08 -7.10
C LYS A 91 -25.21 3.88 -8.47
N LEU A 92 -26.03 3.89 -9.52
CA LEU A 92 -25.56 3.74 -10.90
C LEU A 92 -24.66 4.91 -11.31
N ALA A 93 -25.05 6.13 -10.97
CA ALA A 93 -24.29 7.33 -11.28
C ALA A 93 -22.93 7.32 -10.57
N SER A 94 -22.88 6.98 -9.28
CA SER A 94 -21.61 6.84 -8.56
C SER A 94 -20.72 5.77 -9.19
N ALA A 95 -21.28 4.59 -9.50
CA ALA A 95 -20.51 3.51 -10.13
C ALA A 95 -19.95 3.87 -11.51
N LEU A 96 -20.67 4.69 -12.29
CA LEU A 96 -20.24 5.10 -13.63
C LEU A 96 -19.28 6.31 -13.62
N LEU A 97 -19.50 7.26 -12.71
CA LEU A 97 -18.73 8.50 -12.65
C LEU A 97 -17.46 8.38 -11.82
N ASP A 98 -17.44 7.44 -10.87
CA ASP A 98 -16.37 7.16 -9.90
C ASP A 98 -15.77 8.47 -9.34
N PRO A 99 -16.51 9.24 -8.53
CA PRO A 99 -16.03 10.54 -8.05
C PRO A 99 -14.74 10.41 -7.26
N ASP A 100 -13.86 11.43 -7.29
CA ASP A 100 -12.57 11.43 -6.57
C ASP A 100 -12.67 11.14 -5.07
N THR A 101 -13.82 11.41 -4.47
CA THR A 101 -14.10 11.06 -3.07
C THR A 101 -14.07 9.56 -2.81
N ASN A 102 -14.20 8.69 -3.82
CA ASN A 102 -13.97 7.25 -3.67
C ASN A 102 -12.49 6.91 -3.42
N GLY A 103 -11.56 7.81 -3.75
CA GLY A 103 -10.13 7.63 -3.46
C GLY A 103 -9.78 7.73 -1.98
N VAL A 104 -10.67 8.31 -1.16
CA VAL A 104 -10.45 8.45 0.29
C VAL A 104 -10.78 7.18 1.08
N ILE A 105 -11.43 6.22 0.43
CA ILE A 105 -11.91 4.99 1.07
C ILE A 105 -10.74 4.20 1.67
N THR A 106 -10.94 3.78 2.92
CA THR A 106 -10.05 2.93 3.73
C THR A 106 -10.73 1.59 4.02
N ASP A 107 -10.98 0.84 2.95
CA ASP A 107 -11.53 -0.51 3.03
C ASP A 107 -10.45 -1.51 3.49
N GLU A 108 -10.73 -2.81 3.34
CA GLU A 108 -9.83 -3.85 3.77
C GLU A 108 -8.43 -3.69 3.20
N VAL A 109 -7.45 -3.60 4.11
CA VAL A 109 -6.04 -3.67 3.76
C VAL A 109 -5.36 -4.80 4.51
N ASN A 110 -4.63 -5.61 3.76
CA ASN A 110 -3.74 -6.65 4.27
C ASN A 110 -2.31 -6.12 4.11
N LYS A 111 -1.56 -6.05 5.20
CA LYS A 111 -0.23 -5.46 5.25
C LYS A 111 0.78 -6.50 5.67
N ILE A 112 1.98 -6.36 5.14
CA ILE A 112 3.16 -7.05 5.64
C ILE A 112 4.20 -6.01 6.07
N THR A 113 4.90 -6.30 7.15
CA THR A 113 6.12 -5.59 7.55
C THR A 113 7.19 -6.63 7.84
N TYR A 114 8.30 -6.54 7.13
CA TYR A 114 9.48 -7.36 7.33
C TYR A 114 10.62 -6.46 7.79
N ARG A 115 11.17 -6.73 8.97
CA ARG A 115 12.17 -5.90 9.62
C ARG A 115 13.34 -6.73 10.11
N THR A 116 14.54 -6.21 9.93
CA THR A 116 15.79 -6.69 10.52
C THR A 116 16.39 -5.57 11.39
N PRO A 117 17.52 -5.81 12.07
CA PRO A 117 18.28 -4.72 12.69
C PRO A 117 18.73 -3.62 11.71
N ASP A 118 18.89 -3.95 10.42
CA ASP A 118 19.52 -3.07 9.43
C ASP A 118 18.52 -2.39 8.48
N TYR A 119 17.31 -2.94 8.33
CA TYR A 119 16.27 -2.36 7.49
C TYR A 119 14.85 -2.80 7.86
N ALA A 120 13.86 -2.09 7.30
CA ALA A 120 12.46 -2.48 7.28
C ALA A 120 11.88 -2.30 5.87
N LEU A 121 11.07 -3.26 5.43
CA LEU A 121 10.26 -3.21 4.21
C LEU A 121 8.81 -3.48 4.58
N ALA A 122 7.89 -2.59 4.19
CA ALA A 122 6.48 -2.76 4.45
C ALA A 122 5.64 -2.37 3.24
N SER A 123 4.52 -3.09 3.05
CA SER A 123 3.56 -2.83 1.99
C SER A 123 2.11 -3.09 2.41
N ALA A 124 1.18 -2.41 1.74
CA ALA A 124 -0.22 -2.76 1.63
C ALA A 124 -0.39 -3.69 0.41
N GLN A 125 -0.59 -4.97 0.66
CA GLN A 125 -0.67 -6.02 -0.34
C GLN A 125 -1.96 -5.88 -1.16
N ASP A 126 -1.82 -5.88 -2.49
CA ASP A 126 -2.94 -5.91 -3.44
C ASP A 126 -4.05 -4.88 -3.15
N TYR A 127 -3.69 -3.73 -2.58
CA TYR A 127 -4.64 -2.74 -2.10
C TYR A 127 -5.18 -1.89 -3.27
N ARG A 128 -6.41 -2.19 -3.69
CA ARG A 128 -7.20 -1.42 -4.67
C ARG A 128 -6.41 -1.05 -5.94
N PRO A 129 -5.84 -2.03 -6.66
CA PRO A 129 -4.96 -1.78 -7.79
C PRO A 129 -5.65 -1.00 -8.91
N GLY A 130 -5.02 0.07 -9.40
CA GLY A 130 -5.53 0.95 -10.46
C GLY A 130 -6.60 1.95 -10.00
N GLU A 131 -7.14 1.80 -8.80
CA GLU A 131 -8.11 2.74 -8.25
C GLU A 131 -7.47 4.07 -7.85
N LYS A 132 -8.33 5.06 -7.59
CA LYS A 132 -7.91 6.39 -7.14
C LYS A 132 -7.32 6.30 -5.73
N GLY A 133 -6.21 7.01 -5.50
CA GLY A 133 -5.67 7.23 -4.16
C GLY A 133 -6.01 8.62 -3.63
N TYR A 134 -5.65 8.87 -2.37
CA TYR A 134 -5.82 10.15 -1.68
C TYR A 134 -4.69 10.44 -0.69
N GLN A 135 -4.57 9.66 0.39
CA GLN A 135 -3.55 9.83 1.44
C GLN A 135 -2.79 8.54 1.78
N GLN A 136 -3.00 7.47 1.01
CA GLN A 136 -2.42 6.16 1.25
C GLN A 136 -0.91 6.17 0.92
N HIS A 137 -0.13 5.48 1.74
CA HIS A 137 1.28 5.24 1.50
C HIS A 137 1.49 3.73 1.34
N ILE A 138 1.57 3.27 0.09
CA ILE A 138 1.38 1.86 -0.22
C ILE A 138 2.57 0.99 0.18
N TRP A 139 3.79 1.48 0.01
CA TRP A 139 4.96 0.74 0.46
C TRP A 139 6.13 1.66 0.79
N LYS A 140 7.06 1.15 1.61
CA LYS A 140 8.33 1.81 1.89
C LYS A 140 9.42 0.82 2.27
N ALA A 141 10.64 1.14 1.87
CA ALA A 141 11.87 0.57 2.39
C ALA A 141 12.60 1.61 3.25
N ALA A 142 13.09 1.22 4.42
CA ALA A 142 13.79 2.11 5.34
C ALA A 142 15.03 1.42 5.90
N LEU A 143 16.19 2.06 5.77
CA LEU A 143 17.49 1.61 6.31
C LEU A 143 18.02 2.57 7.40
N GLY A 144 17.16 3.46 7.86
CA GLY A 144 17.47 4.51 8.82
C GLY A 144 16.44 5.63 8.78
N PRO A 145 16.60 6.68 9.60
CA PRO A 145 15.64 7.78 9.68
C PRO A 145 15.54 8.61 8.39
N TYR A 146 16.60 8.63 7.58
CA TYR A 146 16.68 9.42 6.34
C TYR A 146 16.86 8.57 5.08
N ALA A 147 17.40 7.35 5.21
CA ALA A 147 17.56 6.41 4.10
C ALA A 147 16.24 5.67 3.88
N VAL A 148 15.26 6.37 3.31
CA VAL A 148 13.91 5.87 3.03
C VAL A 148 13.67 5.91 1.52
N VAL A 149 13.10 4.83 0.99
CA VAL A 149 12.77 4.68 -0.43
C VAL A 149 11.32 4.26 -0.59
N PHE A 150 10.60 4.96 -1.45
CA PHE A 150 9.23 4.66 -1.84
C PHE A 150 8.96 5.24 -3.23
N VAL A 151 7.86 4.80 -3.85
CA VAL A 151 7.42 5.30 -5.16
C VAL A 151 5.99 5.81 -5.07
N THR A 152 5.71 6.90 -5.77
CA THR A 152 4.38 7.47 -5.94
C THR A 152 4.02 7.69 -7.41
N ASN A 153 2.72 7.86 -7.67
CA ASN A 153 2.21 8.42 -8.92
C ASN A 153 1.49 9.74 -8.58
N PRO A 154 1.98 10.92 -8.96
CA PRO A 154 1.36 12.16 -8.53
C PRO A 154 0.06 12.47 -9.28
N ASP A 155 -0.90 13.04 -8.56
CA ASP A 155 -2.13 13.66 -9.11
C ASP A 155 -2.01 15.20 -9.21
N SER A 156 -0.94 15.75 -8.64
CA SER A 156 -0.65 17.17 -8.69
C SER A 156 0.84 17.42 -8.75
N LEU A 157 1.26 18.45 -9.50
CA LEU A 157 2.64 18.94 -9.45
C LEU A 157 2.90 19.87 -8.26
N ARG A 158 1.89 20.12 -7.42
CA ARG A 158 2.05 20.90 -6.21
C ARG A 158 2.76 20.06 -5.15
N GLN A 159 3.78 20.66 -4.54
CA GLN A 159 4.52 20.06 -3.43
C GLN A 159 3.99 20.53 -2.05
N ASP A 160 2.92 21.34 -2.02
CA ASP A 160 2.36 21.85 -0.77
C ASP A 160 1.45 20.84 -0.03
N ASP A 161 1.09 21.17 1.19
CA ASP A 161 0.23 20.38 2.08
C ASP A 161 -1.27 20.60 1.83
N LYS A 162 -1.63 21.44 0.85
CA LYS A 162 -2.99 21.95 0.65
C LYS A 162 -3.87 21.04 -0.21
N HIS A 163 -3.30 20.07 -0.89
CA HIS A 163 -4.02 19.18 -1.80
C HIS A 163 -3.49 17.76 -1.71
N ARG A 164 -4.37 16.78 -1.85
CA ARG A 164 -4.06 15.35 -1.80
C ARG A 164 -4.90 14.63 -2.86
N PRO A 165 -4.32 13.71 -3.65
CA PRO A 165 -2.89 13.43 -3.76
C PRO A 165 -2.06 14.65 -4.22
N SER A 166 -0.81 14.77 -3.77
CA SER A 166 0.12 15.82 -4.19
C SER A 166 1.28 15.24 -5.01
N TYR A 167 2.35 16.01 -5.19
CA TYR A 167 3.56 15.49 -5.84
C TYR A 167 4.14 14.28 -5.09
N TRP A 168 4.28 14.36 -3.76
CA TRP A 168 4.85 13.30 -2.94
C TRP A 168 3.84 12.61 -2.02
N SER A 169 2.65 13.19 -1.84
CA SER A 169 1.66 12.65 -0.92
C SER A 169 0.65 11.80 -1.66
N SER A 170 0.73 10.48 -1.45
CA SER A 170 -0.14 9.45 -2.03
C SER A 170 0.04 9.24 -3.54
N HIS A 171 -0.91 8.52 -4.13
CA HIS A 171 -0.97 8.19 -5.54
C HIS A 171 -2.25 8.74 -6.17
N GLY A 172 -2.17 9.25 -7.39
CA GLY A 172 -3.34 9.44 -8.25
C GLY A 172 -3.95 8.09 -8.62
N ARG A 173 -3.10 7.13 -9.01
CA ARG A 173 -3.47 5.74 -9.26
C ARG A 173 -2.64 4.78 -8.41
N LEU A 174 -3.34 3.96 -7.63
CA LEU A 174 -2.71 3.00 -6.72
C LEU A 174 -2.04 1.87 -7.50
N PRO A 175 -0.80 1.48 -7.15
CA PRO A 175 -0.16 0.32 -7.74
C PRO A 175 -0.75 -0.98 -7.20
N ARG A 176 -0.64 -2.04 -8.00
CA ARG A 176 -0.77 -3.40 -7.47
C ARG A 176 0.56 -3.79 -6.82
N THR A 177 0.58 -4.09 -5.52
CA THR A 177 1.83 -4.46 -4.83
C THR A 177 1.76 -5.81 -4.17
N ALA A 178 2.89 -6.51 -4.18
CA ALA A 178 3.07 -7.78 -3.50
C ALA A 178 4.48 -7.82 -2.89
N GLN A 179 4.56 -8.19 -1.63
CA GLN A 179 5.81 -8.36 -0.88
C GLN A 179 5.89 -9.78 -0.33
N TYR A 180 7.06 -10.39 -0.48
CA TYR A 180 7.45 -11.64 0.16
C TYR A 180 8.79 -11.42 0.87
N GLY A 181 8.78 -11.45 2.20
CA GLY A 181 9.98 -11.21 3.00
C GLY A 181 10.65 -9.87 2.66
N ASN A 182 11.87 -9.96 2.13
CA ASN A 182 12.71 -8.84 1.72
C ASN A 182 12.52 -8.38 0.26
N VAL A 183 11.61 -9.00 -0.50
CA VAL A 183 11.33 -8.65 -1.91
C VAL A 183 9.94 -8.03 -2.04
N LEU A 184 9.83 -6.95 -2.83
CA LEU A 184 8.57 -6.30 -3.15
C LEU A 184 8.48 -5.98 -4.64
N VAL A 185 7.34 -6.26 -5.24
CA VAL A 185 6.99 -5.86 -6.61
C VAL A 185 5.84 -4.86 -6.53
N ALA A 186 5.98 -3.71 -7.17
CA ALA A 186 4.94 -2.69 -7.33
C ALA A 186 4.70 -2.40 -8.81
N LEU A 187 3.56 -2.86 -9.31
CA LEU A 187 3.10 -2.68 -10.68
C LEU A 187 2.26 -1.41 -10.76
N HIS A 188 2.62 -0.50 -11.65
CA HIS A 188 1.82 0.70 -11.92
C HIS A 188 1.20 0.58 -13.31
N ASP A 189 -0.13 0.66 -13.36
CA ASP A 189 -0.92 0.83 -14.59
C ASP A 189 -1.68 2.15 -14.48
N ILE A 190 -1.23 3.18 -15.21
CA ILE A 190 -1.79 4.53 -15.15
C ILE A 190 -2.65 4.77 -16.41
N PRO A 191 -3.99 4.85 -16.28
CA PRO A 191 -4.89 5.01 -17.42
C PRO A 191 -4.55 6.22 -18.30
N ARG A 192 -4.87 6.12 -19.60
CA ARG A 192 -4.68 7.24 -20.53
C ARG A 192 -5.57 8.43 -20.18
N HIS A 193 -4.95 9.58 -19.93
CA HIS A 193 -5.66 10.85 -19.72
C HIS A 193 -6.32 11.34 -21.03
N PRO A 194 -7.48 12.02 -20.97
CA PRO A 194 -8.33 12.22 -19.78
C PRO A 194 -9.30 11.06 -19.58
N SER A 195 -9.56 10.73 -18.31
CA SER A 195 -10.87 10.17 -17.96
C SER A 195 -11.96 11.14 -18.44
N PRO A 196 -13.04 10.68 -19.07
CA PRO A 196 -14.12 11.55 -19.55
C PRO A 196 -14.92 12.20 -18.40
N SER A 197 -14.64 11.86 -17.14
CA SER A 197 -15.36 12.35 -15.97
C SER A 197 -14.90 13.75 -15.56
N ILE A 198 -15.83 14.72 -15.51
CA ILE A 198 -15.61 16.02 -14.85
C ILE A 198 -15.45 15.87 -13.31
N PHE A 199 -15.64 14.66 -12.78
CA PHE A 199 -15.51 14.30 -11.37
C PHE A 199 -14.19 13.58 -11.07
N GLU A 200 -13.24 13.62 -12.02
CA GLU A 200 -11.90 13.08 -11.87
C GLU A 200 -10.81 14.15 -12.06
N ALA A 201 -9.95 14.29 -11.07
CA ALA A 201 -8.72 15.08 -11.12
C ALA A 201 -7.71 14.50 -12.14
N ARG A 202 -6.80 15.35 -12.61
CA ARG A 202 -5.86 14.96 -13.66
C ARG A 202 -4.68 14.17 -13.06
N HIS A 203 -4.64 12.86 -13.26
CA HIS A 203 -3.43 12.10 -12.93
C HIS A 203 -2.32 12.28 -13.98
N TYR A 204 -1.08 12.26 -13.51
CA TYR A 204 0.09 12.38 -14.37
C TYR A 204 0.60 11.01 -14.82
N ALA A 205 1.01 10.93 -16.08
CA ALA A 205 1.49 9.71 -16.73
C ALA A 205 2.96 9.42 -16.41
N PHE A 206 3.32 9.38 -15.13
CA PHE A 206 4.65 9.03 -14.67
C PHE A 206 4.62 8.48 -13.24
N THR A 207 5.65 7.74 -12.89
CA THR A 207 5.95 7.40 -11.50
C THR A 207 7.29 7.99 -11.12
N HIS A 208 7.51 8.20 -9.83
CA HIS A 208 8.80 8.65 -9.34
C HIS A 208 9.14 8.00 -8.01
N ALA A 209 10.41 7.68 -7.83
CA ALA A 209 10.93 7.16 -6.57
C ALA A 209 11.60 8.26 -5.78
N TYR A 210 11.27 8.37 -4.50
CA TYR A 210 12.11 9.07 -3.55
C TYR A 210 13.29 8.15 -3.20
N PHE A 211 14.50 8.53 -3.58
CA PHE A 211 15.75 7.82 -3.30
C PHE A 211 16.84 8.84 -2.94
N PRO A 212 16.96 9.25 -1.67
CA PRO A 212 17.86 10.33 -1.26
C PRO A 212 19.32 9.88 -1.26
N LYS A 213 20.07 10.12 -2.35
CA LYS A 213 21.49 9.68 -2.47
C LYS A 213 22.34 10.12 -1.26
N TRP A 214 22.08 11.31 -0.73
CA TRP A 214 22.79 11.89 0.41
C TRP A 214 22.61 11.10 1.73
N ALA A 215 21.56 10.29 1.85
CA ALA A 215 21.29 9.51 3.05
C ALA A 215 22.01 8.15 3.07
N PHE A 216 22.50 7.71 1.91
CA PHE A 216 23.23 6.46 1.74
C PHE A 216 24.74 6.68 1.80
N ASP A 217 25.46 5.68 2.30
CA ASP A 217 26.91 5.70 2.37
C ASP A 217 27.53 5.41 0.99
N GLN A 218 26.80 4.69 0.14
CA GLN A 218 27.18 4.36 -1.23
C GLN A 218 25.92 4.16 -2.09
N VAL A 219 25.95 4.65 -3.32
CA VAL A 219 24.91 4.44 -4.33
C VAL A 219 25.58 3.99 -5.64
N VAL A 220 25.06 2.92 -6.24
CA VAL A 220 25.56 2.36 -7.50
C VAL A 220 24.38 2.17 -8.45
N GLU A 221 24.58 2.46 -9.73
CA GLU A 221 23.57 2.24 -10.77
C GLU A 221 24.08 1.15 -11.72
N ALA A 222 23.22 0.18 -12.05
CA ALA A 222 23.48 -0.87 -13.03
C ALA A 222 22.37 -0.86 -14.09
N PRO A 223 22.53 -0.09 -15.18
CA PRO A 223 21.60 -0.06 -16.29
C PRO A 223 21.45 -1.43 -16.95
N VAL A 224 20.27 -1.74 -17.46
CA VAL A 224 19.98 -2.99 -18.19
C VAL A 224 19.80 -2.68 -19.68
N GLU A 225 20.22 -3.62 -20.54
CA GLU A 225 20.05 -3.50 -21.99
C GLU A 225 18.56 -3.45 -22.36
N GLY A 226 18.16 -2.45 -23.16
CA GLY A 226 16.75 -2.23 -23.54
C GLY A 226 16.04 -1.12 -22.76
N GLY A 227 16.63 -0.61 -21.67
CA GLY A 227 16.08 0.48 -20.86
C GLY A 227 15.92 0.10 -19.39
N GLY A 228 15.79 1.10 -18.53
CA GLY A 228 15.66 0.90 -17.08
C GLY A 228 16.95 0.42 -16.41
N GLY A 229 16.80 -0.28 -15.30
CA GLY A 229 17.90 -0.89 -14.56
C GLY A 229 17.80 -0.76 -13.04
N TRP A 230 18.88 -1.15 -12.39
CA TRP A 230 18.98 -1.21 -10.94
C TRP A 230 19.67 0.02 -10.36
N ILE A 231 19.16 0.47 -9.21
CA ILE A 231 19.77 1.45 -8.33
C ILE A 231 19.99 0.77 -6.98
N PHE A 232 21.23 0.70 -6.55
CA PHE A 232 21.65 0.10 -5.30
C PHE A 232 22.01 1.16 -4.29
N GLY A 233 21.65 0.95 -3.03
CA GLY A 233 22.01 1.81 -1.91
C GLY A 233 22.52 1.00 -0.73
N ARG A 234 23.57 1.50 -0.07
CA ARG A 234 24.07 0.97 1.19
C ARG A 234 23.93 1.98 2.31
N ARG A 235 23.45 1.54 3.47
CA ARG A 235 23.46 2.31 4.70
C ARG A 235 23.88 1.41 5.86
N GLY A 236 25.07 1.64 6.42
CA GLY A 236 25.67 0.73 7.39
C GLY A 236 25.78 -0.68 6.80
N ASP A 237 25.15 -1.64 7.50
CA ASP A 237 25.07 -3.04 7.10
C ASP A 237 23.79 -3.37 6.33
N GLY A 238 22.90 -2.40 6.06
CA GLY A 238 21.68 -2.59 5.27
C GLY A 238 21.87 -2.21 3.80
N TYR A 239 21.25 -2.98 2.90
CA TYR A 239 21.29 -2.81 1.45
C TYR A 239 19.88 -2.71 0.85
N ILE A 240 19.76 -1.96 -0.24
CA ILE A 240 18.57 -1.92 -1.09
C ILE A 240 19.00 -2.03 -2.55
N ALA A 241 18.26 -2.83 -3.31
CA ALA A 241 18.24 -2.82 -4.76
C ALA A 241 16.85 -2.37 -5.21
N LEU A 242 16.76 -1.27 -5.95
CA LEU A 242 15.54 -0.75 -6.57
C LEU A 242 15.68 -0.87 -8.09
N TYR A 243 14.81 -1.63 -8.72
CA TYR A 243 14.73 -1.78 -10.17
C TYR A 243 13.58 -0.97 -10.74
N SER A 244 13.79 -0.41 -11.93
CA SER A 244 12.74 0.10 -12.81
C SER A 244 12.81 -0.61 -14.16
N ASP A 245 11.69 -1.13 -14.64
CA ASP A 245 11.59 -1.71 -16.00
C ASP A 245 11.79 -0.63 -17.07
N LYS A 246 11.21 0.55 -16.86
CA LYS A 246 11.33 1.67 -17.79
C LYS A 246 12.58 2.53 -17.50
N PRO A 247 13.13 3.21 -18.52
CA PRO A 247 14.17 4.22 -18.33
C PRO A 247 13.76 5.26 -17.29
N TYR A 248 14.70 5.61 -16.42
CA TYR A 248 14.53 6.61 -15.38
C TYR A 248 15.51 7.77 -15.57
N THR A 249 15.23 8.91 -14.95
CA THR A 249 16.14 10.07 -14.91
C THR A 249 16.18 10.64 -13.52
N TRP A 250 17.38 10.96 -13.04
CA TRP A 250 17.54 11.68 -11.78
C TRP A 250 17.08 13.12 -11.91
N GLN A 251 16.32 13.60 -10.94
CA GLN A 251 16.13 15.03 -10.75
C GLN A 251 17.49 15.65 -10.42
N THR A 252 17.84 16.72 -11.13
CA THR A 252 19.14 17.40 -10.99
C THR A 252 19.01 18.83 -10.47
N GLN A 253 17.78 19.33 -10.35
CA GLN A 253 17.51 20.71 -9.95
C GLN A 253 16.43 20.79 -8.87
N GLY A 254 16.43 21.92 -8.16
CA GLY A 254 15.45 22.19 -7.10
C GLY A 254 15.69 21.39 -5.82
N PRO A 255 14.73 21.39 -4.89
CA PRO A 255 14.87 20.74 -3.59
C PRO A 255 15.01 19.21 -3.69
N ASP A 256 14.53 18.61 -4.78
CA ASP A 256 14.55 17.17 -5.01
C ASP A 256 15.75 16.67 -5.83
N ALA A 257 16.72 17.56 -6.11
CA ALA A 257 17.95 17.23 -6.81
C ALA A 257 18.74 16.12 -6.10
N GLY A 258 19.02 15.03 -6.81
CA GLY A 258 19.77 13.88 -6.28
C GLY A 258 18.99 13.04 -5.26
N GLN A 259 17.69 13.25 -5.11
CA GLN A 259 16.82 12.44 -4.26
C GLN A 259 15.57 11.91 -4.95
N GLU A 260 15.37 12.22 -6.23
CA GLU A 260 14.22 11.78 -7.01
C GLU A 260 14.66 11.10 -8.30
N LEU A 261 14.03 9.96 -8.59
CA LEU A 261 14.11 9.21 -9.84
C LEU A 261 12.76 9.32 -10.55
N ILE A 262 12.73 9.87 -11.77
CA ILE A 262 11.49 10.07 -12.54
C ILE A 262 11.44 9.07 -13.69
N VAL A 263 10.31 8.38 -13.82
CA VAL A 263 9.99 7.45 -14.92
C VAL A 263 8.78 7.97 -15.68
N LEU A 264 9.02 8.56 -16.85
CA LEU A 264 7.99 9.16 -17.70
C LEU A 264 7.25 8.13 -18.56
N ASP A 265 6.63 7.16 -17.90
CA ASP A 265 5.81 6.12 -18.51
C ASP A 265 4.50 5.91 -17.74
N ARG A 266 3.48 5.40 -18.42
CA ARG A 266 2.18 5.02 -17.84
C ARG A 266 2.22 3.67 -17.16
N GLU A 267 3.06 2.79 -17.66
CA GLU A 267 3.27 1.47 -17.09
C GLU A 267 4.71 1.37 -16.59
N ASN A 268 4.88 0.93 -15.34
CA ASN A 268 6.21 0.59 -14.84
C ASN A 268 6.13 -0.50 -13.79
N VAL A 269 7.17 -1.33 -13.77
CA VAL A 269 7.45 -2.26 -12.68
C VAL A 269 8.55 -1.67 -11.83
N TRP A 270 8.25 -1.44 -10.56
CA TRP A 270 9.25 -1.21 -9.53
C TRP A 270 9.46 -2.49 -8.74
N LEU A 271 10.68 -3.01 -8.73
CA LEU A 271 11.05 -4.20 -7.95
C LEU A 271 12.09 -3.78 -6.89
N VAL A 272 11.87 -4.23 -5.66
CA VAL A 272 12.74 -3.97 -4.53
C VAL A 272 13.25 -5.29 -3.99
N GLN A 273 14.55 -5.41 -3.77
CA GLN A 273 15.10 -6.45 -2.90
C GLN A 273 15.97 -5.79 -1.83
N MET A 274 15.67 -6.07 -0.57
CA MET A 274 16.46 -5.63 0.57
C MET A 274 17.52 -6.68 0.90
N GLY A 275 18.67 -6.23 1.41
CA GLY A 275 19.76 -7.10 1.84
C GLY A 275 20.42 -6.57 3.10
N ARG A 276 21.31 -7.39 3.68
CA ARG A 276 22.16 -6.99 4.80
C ARG A 276 23.46 -7.76 4.86
N ALA A 277 24.51 -7.12 5.39
CA ALA A 277 25.86 -7.66 5.43
C ALA A 277 25.96 -9.07 6.06
N PRO A 278 25.28 -9.38 7.19
CA PRO A 278 25.36 -10.70 7.81
C PRO A 278 24.80 -11.86 6.98
N VAL A 279 23.97 -11.56 5.96
CA VAL A 279 23.31 -12.57 5.12
C VAL A 279 23.90 -12.57 3.71
N ASP A 280 24.06 -11.38 3.13
CA ASP A 280 24.41 -11.19 1.71
C ASP A 280 25.91 -10.92 1.49
N GLY A 281 26.70 -10.85 2.56
CA GLY A 281 28.11 -10.50 2.50
C GLY A 281 28.34 -9.00 2.21
N PRO A 282 29.51 -8.60 1.69
CA PRO A 282 29.78 -7.19 1.40
C PRO A 282 28.84 -6.64 0.31
N PHE A 283 28.65 -5.33 0.29
CA PHE A 283 27.71 -4.67 -0.63
C PHE A 283 28.00 -4.97 -2.10
N GLU A 284 29.26 -5.09 -2.50
CA GLU A 284 29.64 -5.46 -3.85
C GLU A 284 29.14 -6.86 -4.23
N ALA A 285 29.14 -7.81 -3.29
CA ALA A 285 28.61 -9.16 -3.52
C ALA A 285 27.09 -9.13 -3.66
N PHE A 286 26.40 -8.31 -2.86
CA PHE A 286 24.95 -8.09 -3.01
C PHE A 286 24.61 -7.47 -4.38
N VAL A 287 25.31 -6.41 -4.79
CA VAL A 287 25.14 -5.76 -6.10
C VAL A 287 25.37 -6.77 -7.23
N GLN A 288 26.42 -7.57 -7.15
CA GLN A 288 26.74 -8.60 -8.14
C GLN A 288 25.64 -9.66 -8.22
N ALA A 289 25.24 -10.24 -7.09
CA ALA A 289 24.23 -11.29 -7.03
C ALA A 289 22.88 -10.85 -7.62
N ILE A 290 22.44 -9.62 -7.32
CA ILE A 290 21.18 -9.08 -7.84
C ILE A 290 21.29 -8.76 -9.34
N SER A 291 22.44 -8.23 -9.78
CA SER A 291 22.65 -7.85 -11.18
C SER A 291 22.78 -9.06 -12.11
N GLU A 292 23.28 -10.19 -11.60
CA GLU A 292 23.39 -11.47 -12.32
C GLU A 292 22.12 -12.34 -12.22
N ALA A 293 21.18 -11.98 -11.34
CA ALA A 293 19.93 -12.71 -11.16
C ALA A 293 19.05 -12.63 -12.42
N GLY A 294 18.40 -13.75 -12.75
CA GLY A 294 17.45 -13.81 -13.85
C GLY A 294 16.22 -12.93 -13.58
N LEU A 295 16.03 -11.88 -14.37
CA LEU A 295 14.86 -11.00 -14.31
C LEU A 295 14.23 -10.87 -15.69
N SER A 296 12.93 -11.17 -15.80
CA SER A 296 12.14 -10.94 -17.00
C SER A 296 10.90 -10.13 -16.65
N VAL A 297 10.71 -9.03 -17.36
CA VAL A 297 9.50 -8.22 -17.30
C VAL A 297 8.83 -8.24 -18.68
N ARG A 298 7.55 -8.60 -18.71
CA ARG A 298 6.73 -8.65 -19.94
C ARG A 298 5.42 -7.90 -19.68
N GLY A 299 5.40 -6.61 -20.01
CA GLY A 299 4.31 -5.72 -19.57
C GLY A 299 4.33 -5.59 -18.05
N LEU A 300 3.18 -5.80 -17.40
CA LEU A 300 3.07 -5.81 -15.93
C LEU A 300 3.15 -7.22 -15.34
N ARG A 301 3.95 -8.10 -15.95
CA ARG A 301 4.28 -9.42 -15.42
C ARG A 301 5.78 -9.53 -15.18
N VAL A 302 6.14 -10.02 -13.99
CA VAL A 302 7.51 -10.15 -13.50
C VAL A 302 7.80 -11.61 -13.20
N GLU A 303 8.95 -12.09 -13.65
CA GLU A 303 9.59 -13.34 -13.23
C GLU A 303 11.00 -12.98 -12.76
N TYR A 304 11.31 -13.25 -11.49
CA TYR A 304 12.56 -12.86 -10.86
C TYR A 304 13.16 -14.00 -10.04
N GLU A 305 14.33 -14.49 -10.44
CA GLU A 305 15.15 -15.44 -9.70
C GLU A 305 15.85 -14.73 -8.54
N SER A 306 15.08 -14.37 -7.51
CA SER A 306 15.54 -13.58 -6.38
C SER A 306 16.62 -14.32 -5.59
N PRO A 307 17.84 -13.75 -5.46
CA PRO A 307 18.87 -14.32 -4.60
C PRO A 307 18.34 -14.51 -3.17
N GLY A 308 18.43 -15.74 -2.67
CA GLY A 308 17.96 -16.11 -1.33
C GLY A 308 16.47 -16.49 -1.22
N ASN A 309 15.62 -16.14 -2.19
CA ASN A 309 14.17 -16.45 -2.16
C ASN A 309 13.72 -17.43 -3.25
N GLY A 310 14.51 -17.61 -4.31
CA GLY A 310 14.14 -18.41 -5.48
C GLY A 310 13.25 -17.65 -6.46
N LEU A 311 12.62 -18.37 -7.38
CA LEU A 311 11.76 -17.77 -8.41
C LEU A 311 10.52 -17.14 -7.81
N ILE A 312 10.38 -15.83 -8.00
CA ILE A 312 9.20 -15.03 -7.68
C ILE A 312 8.52 -14.65 -8.99
N SER A 313 7.21 -14.91 -9.10
CA SER A 313 6.41 -14.40 -10.21
C SER A 313 5.18 -13.63 -9.71
N PHE A 314 4.90 -12.51 -10.36
CA PHE A 314 3.74 -11.67 -10.04
C PHE A 314 3.31 -10.89 -11.29
N GLY A 315 2.00 -10.73 -11.48
CA GLY A 315 1.44 -10.02 -12.62
C GLY A 315 0.35 -9.03 -12.21
N TRP A 316 -0.24 -8.31 -13.16
CA TRP A 316 -1.41 -7.46 -12.85
C TRP A 316 -2.65 -8.28 -12.52
N ASP A 317 -2.87 -9.40 -13.22
CA ASP A 317 -4.00 -10.32 -13.02
C ASP A 317 -3.57 -11.72 -12.53
N GLU A 318 -2.28 -11.90 -12.21
CA GLU A 318 -1.71 -13.17 -11.78
C GLU A 318 -1.43 -13.18 -10.26
N PRO A 319 -1.54 -14.32 -9.57
CA PRO A 319 -1.19 -14.40 -8.15
C PRO A 319 0.31 -14.14 -7.92
N LEU A 320 0.68 -13.86 -6.66
CA LEU A 320 2.08 -13.93 -6.24
C LEU A 320 2.46 -15.40 -6.08
N LEU A 321 3.45 -15.86 -6.82
CA LEU A 321 4.04 -17.20 -6.66
C LEU A 321 5.48 -17.08 -6.18
N VAL A 322 5.89 -17.95 -5.26
CA VAL A 322 7.27 -18.11 -4.79
C VAL A 322 7.63 -19.59 -4.86
N GLY A 323 8.64 -19.93 -5.68
CA GLY A 323 9.01 -21.33 -5.93
C GLY A 323 7.88 -22.17 -6.55
N GLY A 324 6.91 -21.53 -7.20
CA GLY A 324 5.71 -22.18 -7.77
C GLY A 324 4.51 -22.28 -6.83
N GLU A 325 4.67 -21.92 -5.54
CA GLU A 325 3.59 -21.92 -4.57
C GLU A 325 2.92 -20.55 -4.48
N GLU A 326 1.58 -20.53 -4.43
CA GLU A 326 0.81 -19.29 -4.31
C GLU A 326 0.91 -18.71 -2.89
N ILE A 327 1.27 -17.44 -2.79
CA ILE A 327 1.35 -16.70 -1.54
C ILE A 327 0.11 -15.81 -1.39
N PRO A 328 -0.72 -16.02 -0.34
CA PRO A 328 -1.90 -15.19 -0.11
C PRO A 328 -1.53 -13.73 0.14
N LEU A 329 -2.19 -12.83 -0.61
CA LEU A 329 -2.11 -11.38 -0.43
C LEU A 329 -3.26 -10.83 0.41
N ARG A 330 -4.22 -11.68 0.79
CA ARG A 330 -5.45 -11.34 1.50
C ARG A 330 -5.78 -12.37 2.57
N GLY A 331 -6.76 -12.04 3.42
CA GLY A 331 -7.27 -12.95 4.44
C GLY A 331 -6.39 -13.06 5.68
N TYR A 332 -5.54 -12.06 5.94
CA TYR A 332 -4.70 -12.07 7.14
C TYR A 332 -5.58 -11.93 8.40
N PRO A 333 -5.13 -12.50 9.54
CA PRO A 333 -5.71 -12.19 10.83
C PRO A 333 -5.46 -10.72 11.20
N ARG A 334 -6.03 -10.26 12.33
CA ARG A 334 -5.75 -8.90 12.82
C ARG A 334 -4.26 -8.70 13.06
N PHE A 335 -3.60 -9.66 13.70
CA PHE A 335 -2.14 -9.68 13.86
C PHE A 335 -1.64 -11.11 13.75
N ASP A 336 -0.58 -11.32 12.99
CA ASP A 336 0.24 -12.53 13.02
C ASP A 336 1.72 -12.14 12.91
N ASN A 337 2.41 -12.29 14.04
CA ASN A 337 3.83 -11.98 14.19
C ASN A 337 4.46 -12.87 15.28
N PRO A 338 5.79 -12.86 15.47
CA PRO A 338 6.47 -13.73 16.43
C PRO A 338 5.95 -13.66 17.87
N TYR A 339 5.30 -12.57 18.27
CA TYR A 339 4.83 -12.38 19.64
C TYR A 339 3.32 -12.45 19.79
N THR A 340 2.56 -12.17 18.74
CA THR A 340 1.12 -11.98 18.80
C THR A 340 0.43 -12.69 17.66
N ARG A 341 -0.57 -13.51 18.00
CA ARG A 341 -1.51 -14.10 17.05
C ARG A 341 -2.93 -13.77 17.46
N SER A 342 -3.75 -13.29 16.54
CA SER A 342 -5.19 -13.20 16.75
C SER A 342 -5.90 -14.45 16.23
N ALA A 343 -7.02 -14.82 16.84
CA ALA A 343 -7.81 -15.98 16.40
C ALA A 343 -8.45 -15.79 15.01
N GLY A 344 -8.61 -14.53 14.61
CA GLY A 344 -9.09 -14.07 13.31
C GLY A 344 -9.18 -12.55 13.31
N PHE A 345 -9.63 -11.95 12.22
CA PHE A 345 -9.95 -10.52 12.19
C PHE A 345 -11.29 -10.26 12.88
N GLY A 346 -11.40 -9.15 13.63
CA GLY A 346 -12.64 -8.76 14.33
C GLY A 346 -13.03 -9.57 15.58
N THR A 347 -12.36 -10.70 15.86
CA THR A 347 -12.72 -11.62 16.96
C THR A 347 -12.51 -11.08 18.38
N GLY A 348 -11.74 -10.00 18.55
CA GLY A 348 -11.35 -9.51 19.88
C GLY A 348 -10.52 -10.53 20.70
N GLN A 349 -9.94 -11.54 20.06
CA GLN A 349 -9.17 -12.60 20.72
C GLN A 349 -7.70 -12.54 20.32
N TYR A 350 -6.82 -12.43 21.31
CA TYR A 350 -5.39 -12.25 21.11
C TYR A 350 -4.60 -13.16 22.04
N ARG A 351 -3.58 -13.83 21.48
CA ARG A 351 -2.61 -14.62 22.22
C ARG A 351 -1.22 -14.01 22.03
N PHE A 352 -0.58 -13.67 23.14
CA PHE A 352 0.79 -13.18 23.19
C PHE A 352 1.70 -14.25 23.79
N GLU A 353 2.85 -14.51 23.18
CA GLU A 353 3.82 -15.51 23.62
C GLU A 353 5.25 -14.95 23.54
N PHE A 354 6.02 -15.05 24.62
CA PHE A 354 7.44 -14.73 24.60
C PHE A 354 8.17 -15.28 25.83
N GLY A 355 9.27 -16.01 25.57
CA GLY A 355 10.13 -16.57 26.62
C GLY A 355 9.39 -17.51 27.57
N GLY A 356 8.64 -18.47 27.02
CA GLY A 356 7.85 -19.46 27.78
C GLY A 356 6.52 -18.93 28.36
N ARG A 357 6.38 -17.62 28.50
CA ARG A 357 5.18 -16.98 29.08
C ARG A 357 4.12 -16.72 28.03
N THR A 358 2.86 -16.80 28.43
CA THR A 358 1.70 -16.51 27.58
C THR A 358 0.75 -15.52 28.24
N LEU A 359 0.13 -14.65 27.44
CA LEU A 359 -1.06 -13.86 27.79
C LEU A 359 -2.16 -14.10 26.76
N VAL A 360 -3.35 -14.49 27.22
CA VAL A 360 -4.55 -14.62 26.39
C VAL A 360 -5.56 -13.55 26.79
N LEU A 361 -6.05 -12.80 25.81
CA LEU A 361 -7.12 -11.82 25.92
C LEU A 361 -8.32 -12.26 25.06
N ASP A 362 -9.52 -12.22 25.63
CA ASP A 362 -10.79 -12.36 24.90
C ASP A 362 -11.71 -11.23 25.37
N PHE A 363 -11.87 -10.21 24.54
CA PHE A 363 -12.61 -9.00 24.88
C PHE A 363 -14.12 -9.22 24.93
N GLU A 364 -14.67 -10.16 24.16
CA GLU A 364 -16.10 -10.51 24.23
C GLU A 364 -16.45 -11.12 25.58
N LYS A 365 -15.54 -11.93 26.14
CA LYS A 365 -15.72 -12.57 27.46
C LYS A 365 -15.12 -11.79 28.62
N GLY A 366 -14.47 -10.66 28.38
CA GLY A 366 -13.72 -9.91 29.40
C GLY A 366 -12.59 -10.75 30.05
N LEU A 367 -12.01 -11.71 29.33
CA LEU A 367 -11.03 -12.64 29.86
C LEU A 367 -9.61 -12.09 29.72
N ARG A 368 -8.84 -12.24 30.80
CA ARG A 368 -7.38 -12.09 30.82
C ARG A 368 -6.74 -13.27 31.54
N ARG A 369 -5.96 -14.10 30.83
CA ARG A 369 -5.28 -15.26 31.40
C ARG A 369 -3.79 -15.21 31.13
N THR A 370 -2.97 -15.50 32.14
CA THR A 370 -1.51 -15.59 32.03
C THR A 370 -1.02 -16.98 32.41
N GLU A 371 -0.04 -17.51 31.68
CA GLU A 371 0.60 -18.82 31.91
C GLU A 371 2.12 -18.62 31.92
N GLU A 372 2.84 -19.40 32.75
CA GLU A 372 4.31 -19.39 32.90
C GLU A 372 4.94 -20.72 32.48
#